data_AF-A0A8R2H6H8-F1
#
_entry.id   AF-A0A8R2H6H8-F1
#
_cell.length_a   1.000
_cell.length_b   1.000
_cell.length_c   1.000
_cell.angle_alpha   90.00
_cell.angle_beta   90.00
_cell.angle_gamma   90.00
#
_symmetry.space_group_name_H-M   'P 1'
#
loop_
_entity.id
_entity.type
_entity.pdbx_description
1 polymer ?
#
loop_
_entity_poly.entity_id
_entity_poly.type
_entity_poly.pdbx_seq_one_letter_code
_entity_poly.pdbx_strand_id
1 'polypeptide(L)'
;MDTIQASSCENNLKQVLKSNECQPTHFRNSFHSVRILEDLQSLRKKEVLCDIRFETDDGCITFGHKNVLMVASPYFRAMFNNFDESNKDLVKISELDSTVLKILVDYIYTGELIMTKENVQV
;
A
#
# COMPACT_ATOMS: atom_id res chain seq x y z
N MET A 1 -14.57 13.92 0.75
CA MET A 1 -13.69 15.09 0.50
C MET A 1 -13.11 15.03 -0.92
N ASP A 2 -13.88 14.45 -1.86
CA ASP A 2 -13.31 13.75 -3.03
C ASP A 2 -13.44 14.52 -4.35
N THR A 3 -14.25 15.59 -4.35
CA THR A 3 -14.60 16.34 -5.55
C THR A 3 -13.51 17.31 -6.01
N ILE A 4 -12.65 17.79 -5.09
CA ILE A 4 -11.62 18.80 -5.39
C ILE A 4 -10.39 18.16 -6.06
N GLN A 5 -10.07 16.90 -5.74
CA GLN A 5 -8.84 16.24 -6.21
C GLN A 5 -8.99 15.67 -7.63
N ALA A 6 -10.20 15.29 -8.04
CA ALA A 6 -10.51 14.87 -9.42
C ALA A 6 -10.42 16.05 -10.41
N SER A 7 -10.90 17.23 -10.00
CA SER A 7 -10.92 18.42 -10.87
C SER A 7 -9.52 18.91 -11.24
N SER A 8 -8.54 18.82 -10.33
CA SER A 8 -7.17 19.24 -10.60
C SER A 8 -6.47 18.37 -11.66
N CYS A 9 -6.68 17.05 -11.64
CA CYS A 9 -6.13 16.14 -12.67
C CYS A 9 -6.74 16.40 -14.05
N GLU A 10 -8.07 16.58 -14.11
CA GLU A 10 -8.79 16.89 -15.37
C GLU A 10 -8.37 18.23 -15.97
N ASN A 11 -8.12 19.24 -15.14
CA ASN A 11 -7.70 20.57 -15.59
C ASN A 11 -6.34 20.54 -16.29
N ASN A 12 -5.39 19.73 -15.79
CA ASN A 12 -4.07 19.62 -16.39
C ASN A 12 -4.05 18.81 -17.70
N LEU A 13 -4.88 17.75 -17.81
CA LEU A 13 -5.04 16.97 -19.06
C LEU A 13 -5.64 17.83 -20.20
N LYS A 14 -6.60 18.69 -19.88
CA LYS A 14 -7.21 19.63 -20.85
C LYS A 14 -6.23 20.70 -21.36
N GLN A 15 -5.14 20.97 -20.63
CA GLN A 15 -4.10 21.91 -21.05
C GLN A 15 -3.11 21.28 -22.04
N VAL A 16 -2.76 20.00 -21.86
CA VAL A 16 -1.88 19.25 -22.79
C VAL A 16 -2.55 19.06 -24.16
N LEU A 17 -3.87 18.87 -24.20
CA LEU A 17 -4.62 18.66 -25.45
C LEU A 17 -4.79 19.94 -26.30
N LYS A 18 -4.38 21.12 -25.81
CA LYS A 18 -4.57 22.41 -26.50
C LYS A 18 -3.34 22.94 -27.24
N SER A 19 -2.17 22.29 -27.14
CA SER A 19 -0.95 22.77 -27.80
C SER A 19 -0.84 22.25 -29.25
N ASN A 20 -0.77 23.17 -30.22
CA ASN A 20 -0.57 22.89 -31.64
C ASN A 20 0.92 22.73 -32.04
N GLU A 21 1.81 22.36 -31.11
CA GLU A 21 3.24 22.23 -31.38
C GLU A 21 3.69 20.76 -31.42
N CYS A 22 4.44 20.40 -32.47
CA CYS A 22 5.02 19.09 -32.70
C CYS A 22 6.31 18.90 -31.88
N GLN A 23 6.21 19.05 -30.55
CA GLN A 23 7.29 18.72 -29.61
C GLN A 23 6.76 17.79 -28.53
N PRO A 24 7.54 16.79 -28.05
CA PRO A 24 7.10 15.93 -26.97
C PRO A 24 6.90 16.74 -25.68
N THR A 25 5.64 16.95 -25.28
CA THR A 25 5.33 17.56 -23.98
C THR A 25 5.40 16.51 -22.88
N HIS A 26 6.35 16.67 -21.95
CA HIS A 26 6.44 15.81 -20.77
C HIS A 26 5.37 16.19 -19.74
N PHE A 27 4.38 15.31 -19.56
CA PHE A 27 3.33 15.44 -18.54
C PHE A 27 3.53 14.41 -17.44
N ARG A 28 3.49 14.85 -16.17
CA ARG A 28 3.53 13.96 -14.99
C ARG A 28 2.39 14.30 -14.05
N ASN A 29 1.49 13.35 -13.83
CA ASN A 29 0.43 13.49 -12.84
C ASN A 29 0.99 13.25 -11.43
N SER A 30 1.12 14.31 -10.64
CA SER A 30 1.63 14.26 -9.26
C SER A 30 0.77 13.43 -8.30
N PHE A 31 -0.50 13.19 -8.63
CA PHE A 31 -1.43 12.42 -7.81
C PHE A 31 -1.55 10.96 -8.22
N HIS A 32 -0.91 10.54 -9.33
CA HIS A 32 -1.09 9.20 -9.87
C HIS A 32 -0.68 8.11 -8.86
N SER A 33 0.48 8.28 -8.22
CA SER A 33 0.98 7.34 -7.21
C SER A 33 0.13 7.33 -5.94
N VAL A 34 -0.36 8.49 -5.51
CA VAL A 34 -1.23 8.62 -4.33
C VAL A 34 -2.53 7.87 -4.55
N ARG A 35 -3.20 8.10 -5.69
CA ARG A 35 -4.45 7.43 -6.06
C ARG A 35 -4.29 5.92 -6.18
N ILE A 36 -3.22 5.45 -6.82
CA ILE A 36 -2.92 4.02 -6.90
C ILE A 36 -2.82 3.42 -5.50
N LEU A 37 -2.13 4.08 -4.58
CA LEU A 37 -1.95 3.56 -3.23
C LEU A 37 -3.26 3.56 -2.42
N GLU A 38 -4.08 4.61 -2.55
CA GLU A 38 -5.44 4.67 -1.99
C GLU A 38 -6.34 3.53 -2.50
N ASP A 39 -6.28 3.25 -3.81
CA ASP A 39 -7.04 2.15 -4.43
C ASP A 39 -6.52 0.78 -3.95
N LEU A 40 -5.20 0.60 -3.84
CA LEU A 40 -4.61 -0.62 -3.28
C LEU A 40 -5.01 -0.85 -1.81
N GLN A 41 -5.10 0.22 -1.02
CA GLN A 41 -5.59 0.16 0.36
C GLN A 41 -7.07 -0.23 0.41
N SER A 42 -7.89 0.31 -0.50
CA SER A 42 -9.31 -0.03 -0.65
C SER A 42 -9.50 -1.50 -1.03
N LEU A 43 -8.70 -2.02 -1.97
CA LEU A 43 -8.72 -3.42 -2.37
C LEU A 43 -8.32 -4.34 -1.21
N ARG A 44 -7.26 -3.99 -0.47
CA ARG A 44 -6.80 -4.75 0.70
C ARG A 44 -7.88 -4.84 1.78
N LYS A 45 -8.55 -3.73 2.10
CA LYS A 45 -9.66 -3.69 3.08
C LYS A 45 -10.86 -4.53 2.67
N LYS A 46 -11.03 -4.76 1.37
CA LYS A 46 -12.07 -5.64 0.79
C LYS A 46 -11.56 -7.05 0.53
N GLU A 47 -10.31 -7.34 0.90
CA GLU A 47 -9.65 -8.63 0.70
C GLU A 47 -9.58 -9.05 -0.78
N VAL A 48 -9.59 -8.08 -1.71
CA VAL A 48 -9.57 -8.34 -3.15
C VAL A 48 -8.13 -8.52 -3.61
N LEU A 49 -7.83 -9.69 -4.19
CA LEU A 49 -6.50 -10.09 -4.68
C LEU A 49 -5.41 -10.16 -3.60
N CYS A 50 -5.78 -10.16 -2.32
CA CYS A 50 -4.85 -10.44 -1.23
C CYS A 50 -4.31 -11.87 -1.35
N ASP A 51 -3.02 -12.00 -1.57
CA ASP A 51 -2.28 -13.25 -1.77
C ASP A 51 -1.43 -13.64 -0.54
N ILE A 52 -1.59 -12.89 0.56
CA ILE A 52 -0.98 -13.17 1.86
C ILE A 52 -1.85 -12.72 3.03
N ARG A 53 -1.78 -13.50 4.10
CA ARG A 53 -2.43 -13.29 5.39
C ARG A 53 -1.39 -13.48 6.48
N PHE A 54 -1.40 -12.61 7.48
CA PHE A 54 -0.55 -12.71 8.66
C PHE A 54 -1.41 -13.02 9.87
N GLU A 55 -1.09 -14.08 10.60
CA GLU A 55 -1.74 -14.44 11.86
C GLU A 55 -0.76 -14.19 13.02
N THR A 56 -1.19 -13.39 13.99
CA THR A 56 -0.44 -13.10 15.22
C THR A 56 -0.82 -14.08 16.34
N ASP A 57 -0.06 -14.09 17.43
CA ASP A 57 -0.24 -15.04 18.54
C ASP A 57 -1.62 -14.95 19.21
N ASP A 58 -2.30 -13.80 19.11
CA ASP A 58 -3.67 -13.56 19.58
C ASP A 58 -4.76 -14.05 18.57
N GLY A 59 -4.35 -14.62 17.44
CA GLY A 59 -5.23 -15.12 16.38
C GLY A 59 -5.76 -14.04 15.44
N CYS A 60 -5.34 -12.78 15.58
CA CYS A 60 -5.74 -11.71 14.66
C CYS A 60 -5.13 -11.92 13.28
N ILE A 61 -5.93 -11.68 12.23
CA ILE A 61 -5.50 -11.80 10.83
C ILE A 61 -5.35 -10.42 10.19
N THR A 62 -4.20 -10.18 9.57
CA THR A 62 -3.94 -9.01 8.71
C THR A 62 -3.68 -9.45 7.27
N PHE A 63 -4.47 -8.92 6.34
CA PHE A 63 -4.33 -9.21 4.90
C PHE A 63 -3.38 -8.24 4.20
N GLY A 64 -2.77 -8.69 3.10
CA GLY A 64 -1.95 -7.85 2.24
C GLY A 64 -1.76 -8.41 0.83
N HIS A 65 -1.04 -7.63 0.02
CA HIS A 65 -0.58 -8.01 -1.31
C HIS A 65 0.95 -8.15 -1.26
N LYS A 66 1.50 -9.31 -1.60
CA LYS A 66 2.94 -9.59 -1.56
C LYS A 66 3.72 -8.54 -2.34
N ASN A 67 3.28 -8.18 -3.54
CA ASN A 67 3.95 -7.19 -4.38
C ASN A 67 4.11 -5.82 -3.69
N VAL A 68 3.06 -5.30 -3.06
CA VAL A 68 3.08 -4.02 -2.35
C VAL A 68 4.03 -4.11 -1.16
N LEU A 69 3.91 -5.17 -0.36
CA LEU A 69 4.75 -5.39 0.82
C LEU A 69 6.24 -5.53 0.47
N MET A 70 6.59 -6.28 -0.59
CA MET A 70 7.97 -6.47 -1.08
C MET A 70 8.62 -5.19 -1.62
N VAL A 71 7.82 -4.33 -2.25
CA VAL A 71 8.30 -3.04 -2.77
C VAL A 71 8.57 -2.09 -1.60
N ALA A 72 7.68 -2.05 -0.62
CA ALA A 72 7.76 -1.11 0.50
C ALA A 72 8.77 -1.50 1.59
N SER A 73 9.09 -2.80 1.74
CA SER A 73 9.94 -3.26 2.85
C SER A 73 10.94 -4.34 2.42
N PRO A 74 12.26 -4.12 2.67
CA PRO A 74 13.28 -5.16 2.50
C PRO A 74 13.01 -6.41 3.35
N TYR A 75 12.39 -6.28 4.52
CA TYR A 75 12.00 -7.41 5.36
C TYR A 75 11.02 -8.32 4.63
N PHE A 76 9.92 -7.76 4.12
CA PHE A 76 8.95 -8.52 3.35
C PHE A 76 9.54 -9.08 2.07
N ARG A 77 10.44 -8.34 1.41
CA ARG A 77 11.18 -8.86 0.25
C ARG A 77 12.00 -10.10 0.58
N ALA A 78 12.79 -10.07 1.66
CA ALA A 78 13.60 -11.21 2.09
C ALA A 78 12.72 -12.38 2.55
N MET A 79 11.63 -12.10 3.27
CA MET A 79 10.67 -13.10 3.70
C MET A 79 10.05 -13.83 2.50
N PHE A 80 9.57 -13.09 1.48
CA PHE A 80 8.91 -13.69 0.33
C PHE A 80 9.87 -14.31 -0.70
N ASN A 81 11.13 -13.88 -0.78
CA ASN A 81 12.12 -14.50 -1.66
C ASN A 81 12.58 -15.88 -1.18
N ASN A 82 12.52 -16.15 0.12
CA ASN A 82 12.84 -17.46 0.70
C ASN A 82 11.59 -18.32 0.92
N PHE A 83 10.46 -17.87 0.42
CA PHE A 83 9.19 -18.54 0.56
C PHE A 83 9.07 -19.60 -0.53
N ASP A 84 9.06 -20.86 -0.13
CA ASP A 84 8.84 -21.98 -1.04
C ASP A 84 7.46 -21.81 -1.70
N GLU A 85 7.39 -21.82 -3.04
CA GLU A 85 6.19 -21.50 -3.84
C GLU A 85 4.98 -22.41 -3.54
N SER A 86 5.20 -23.48 -2.78
CA SER A 86 4.27 -24.58 -2.67
C SER A 86 3.08 -24.38 -1.72
N ASN A 87 3.12 -23.61 -0.61
CA ASN A 87 1.94 -23.66 0.29
C ASN A 87 1.75 -22.71 1.49
N LYS A 88 2.01 -21.40 1.46
CA LYS A 88 1.53 -20.54 2.58
C LYS A 88 1.02 -19.18 2.13
N ASP A 89 -0.28 -19.09 1.91
CA ASP A 89 -1.02 -17.82 1.96
C ASP A 89 -1.14 -17.28 3.40
N LEU A 90 -0.69 -18.05 4.40
CA LEU A 90 -0.70 -17.70 5.82
C LEU A 90 0.72 -17.72 6.43
N VAL A 91 1.18 -16.58 6.90
CA VAL A 91 2.41 -16.41 7.68
C VAL A 91 2.05 -16.20 9.15
N LYS A 92 2.63 -17.01 10.03
CA LYS A 92 2.52 -16.78 11.48
C LYS A 92 3.60 -15.79 11.90
N ILE A 93 3.19 -14.69 12.54
CA ILE A 93 4.08 -13.71 13.13
C ILE A 93 3.98 -13.87 14.65
N SER A 94 5.02 -14.44 15.25
CA SER A 94 5.11 -14.55 16.71
C SER A 94 5.86 -13.36 17.31
N GLU A 95 5.58 -13.08 18.57
CA GLU A 95 6.22 -12.02 19.37
C GLU A 95 5.99 -10.58 18.86
N LEU A 96 5.06 -10.39 17.92
CA LEU A 96 4.61 -9.08 17.46
C LEU A 96 3.15 -8.86 17.81
N ASP A 97 2.87 -7.73 18.47
CA ASP A 97 1.51 -7.30 18.77
C ASP A 97 0.70 -7.07 17.48
N SER A 98 -0.54 -7.54 17.45
CA SER A 98 -1.42 -7.47 16.28
C SER A 98 -1.76 -6.04 15.89
N THR A 99 -1.85 -5.12 16.85
CA THR A 99 -2.03 -3.68 16.61
C THR A 99 -0.80 -3.11 15.92
N VAL A 100 0.40 -3.47 16.38
CA VAL A 100 1.66 -3.01 15.77
C VAL A 100 1.79 -3.52 14.33
N LEU A 101 1.52 -4.80 14.09
CA LEU A 101 1.52 -5.35 12.73
C LEU A 101 0.53 -4.61 11.82
N LYS A 102 -0.68 -4.36 12.31
CA LYS A 102 -1.69 -3.61 11.58
C LYS A 102 -1.25 -2.19 11.26
N ILE A 103 -0.67 -1.48 12.22
CA ILE A 103 -0.12 -0.13 12.02
C ILE A 103 0.97 -0.13 10.95
N LEU A 104 1.89 -1.10 10.97
CA LEU A 104 2.96 -1.22 9.97
C LEU A 104 2.41 -1.50 8.57
N VAL A 105 1.44 -2.42 8.46
CA VAL A 105 0.80 -2.71 7.17
C VAL A 105 -0.04 -1.53 6.70
N ASP A 106 -0.77 -0.85 7.58
CA ASP A 106 -1.52 0.36 7.24
C ASP A 106 -0.56 1.45 6.71
N TYR A 107 0.57 1.68 7.38
CA TYR A 107 1.60 2.61 6.92
C TYR A 107 2.11 2.31 5.52
N ILE A 108 2.33 1.02 5.18
CA ILE A 108 2.75 0.63 3.82
C ILE A 108 1.73 1.07 2.76
N TYR A 109 0.44 1.07 3.10
CA TYR A 109 -0.66 1.36 2.18
C TYR A 109 -1.20 2.79 2.28
N THR A 110 -0.77 3.59 3.24
CA THR A 110 -1.23 4.98 3.41
C THR A 110 -0.10 6.00 3.42
N GLY A 111 1.13 5.57 3.75
CA GLY A 111 2.23 6.47 4.09
C GLY A 111 2.06 7.17 5.44
N GLU A 112 1.04 6.81 6.22
CA GLU A 112 0.70 7.46 7.48
C GLU A 112 0.94 6.51 8.65
N LEU A 113 1.63 7.01 9.68
CA LEU A 113 1.93 6.27 10.91
C LEU A 113 1.50 7.12 12.10
N ILE A 114 0.56 6.60 12.90
CA ILE A 114 0.15 7.25 14.15
C ILE A 114 0.87 6.56 15.31
N MET A 115 1.92 7.20 15.82
CA MET A 115 2.65 6.72 17.00
C MET A 115 2.03 7.29 18.28
N THR A 116 1.71 6.42 19.22
CA THR A 116 1.27 6.71 20.59
C THR A 116 2.26 6.09 21.57
N LYS A 117 2.25 6.48 22.85
CA LYS A 117 3.22 5.92 23.83
C LYS A 117 3.06 4.42 24.03
N GLU A 118 1.90 3.89 23.71
CA GLU A 118 1.51 2.50 23.87
C GLU A 118 1.97 1.62 22.70
N ASN A 119 2.32 2.21 21.55
CA ASN A 119 2.71 1.47 20.33
C ASN A 119 4.20 1.60 19.97
N VAL A 120 5.01 2.21 20.84
CA VAL A 120 6.48 2.28 20.74
C VAL A 120 7.08 1.45 21.87
N GLN A 121 7.77 0.36 21.53
CA GLN A 121 8.60 -0.39 22.48
C GLN A 121 9.88 0.39 22.77
N VAL A 122 10.17 0.62 24.05
CA VAL A 122 11.44 1.16 24.56
C VAL A 122 12.39 0.02 24.88
#